data_AF-A0A255ZQA7-F1
#
_entry.id   AF-A0A255ZQA7-F1
#
_cell.length_a   1.000
_cell.length_b   1.000
_cell.length_c   1.000
_cell.angle_alpha   90.00
_cell.angle_beta   90.00
_cell.angle_gamma   90.00
#
_symmetry.space_group_name_H-M   'P 1'
#
loop_
_entity.id
_entity.type
_entity.pdbx_description
1 polymer ?
#
loop_
_entity_poly.entity_id
_entity_poly.type
_entity_poly.pdbx_seq_one_letter_code
_entity_poly.pdbx_strand_id
1 'polypeptide(L)'
;MSMMRIDTLLQVMKHDHQLFEPANVDQLQRLDQMGMPCDLVYFYSKANGAMLHRTENEGDLPYNGAFWQWYLLPVDEMQSVLESGWSHTNSPLHQLHASWYRLIDVQNSDYLCIDLSIQTEARFLDTFHETLNNVGYNQIVAKSFTELLEKLVASKETFWLSGETGYGYV
;
A
#
# COMPACT_ATOMS: atom_id res chain seq x y z
N MET A 1 -14.90 15.36 0.66
CA MET A 1 -14.23 15.47 1.98
C MET A 1 -12.87 14.76 2.01
N SER A 2 -12.73 13.55 1.44
CA SER A 2 -11.45 12.80 1.41
C SER A 2 -10.31 13.53 0.68
N MET A 3 -10.54 14.13 -0.51
CA MET A 3 -9.48 14.83 -1.25
C MET A 3 -8.82 15.99 -0.48
N MET A 4 -9.61 16.79 0.27
CA MET A 4 -9.05 17.86 1.12
C MET A 4 -8.14 17.31 2.24
N ARG A 5 -8.39 16.10 2.72
CA ARG A 5 -7.51 15.44 3.70
C ARG A 5 -6.21 14.98 3.06
N ILE A 6 -6.27 14.42 1.85
CA ILE A 6 -5.07 14.09 1.07
C ILE A 6 -4.20 15.34 0.84
N ASP A 7 -4.79 16.47 0.46
CA ASP A 7 -4.03 17.72 0.30
C ASP A 7 -3.33 18.14 1.60
N THR A 8 -4.01 17.99 2.75
CA THR A 8 -3.43 18.30 4.07
C THR A 8 -2.26 17.37 4.40
N LEU A 9 -2.41 16.06 4.15
CA LEU A 9 -1.37 15.07 4.36
C LEU A 9 -0.16 15.32 3.45
N LEU A 10 -0.37 15.67 2.19
CA LEU A 10 0.70 16.00 1.25
C LEU A 10 1.54 17.20 1.73
N GLN A 11 0.93 18.19 2.39
CA GLN A 11 1.70 19.30 2.99
C GLN A 11 2.57 18.84 4.15
N VAL A 12 2.06 17.94 5.01
CA VAL A 12 2.85 17.33 6.09
C VAL A 12 4.01 16.51 5.50
N MET A 13 3.72 15.69 4.50
CA MET A 13 4.72 14.81 3.87
C MET A 13 5.86 15.57 3.21
N LYS A 14 5.62 16.76 2.63
CA LYS A 14 6.70 17.55 2.01
C LYS A 14 7.82 17.96 2.96
N HIS A 15 7.58 18.00 4.27
CA HIS A 15 8.58 18.43 5.25
C HIS A 15 9.48 17.29 5.71
N ASP A 16 8.89 16.15 6.07
CA ASP A 16 9.57 15.05 6.76
C ASP A 16 9.69 13.76 5.93
N HIS A 17 9.12 13.76 4.72
CA HIS A 17 9.03 12.59 3.86
C HIS A 17 9.50 12.90 2.44
N GLN A 18 9.81 11.86 1.69
CA GLN A 18 10.19 11.99 0.29
C GLN A 18 8.99 11.65 -0.59
N LEU A 19 8.40 12.66 -1.22
CA LEU A 19 7.40 12.47 -2.27
C LEU A 19 8.11 12.28 -3.61
N PHE A 20 7.54 11.43 -4.46
CA PHE A 20 7.98 11.34 -5.85
C PHE A 20 7.24 12.34 -6.73
N GLU A 21 7.79 12.55 -7.92
CA GLU A 21 7.12 13.36 -8.94
C GLU A 21 5.72 12.79 -9.22
N PRO A 22 4.73 13.66 -9.53
CA PRO A 22 3.38 13.21 -9.85
C PRO A 22 3.34 12.15 -10.95
N ALA A 23 2.37 11.24 -10.85
CA ALA A 23 2.15 10.24 -11.89
C ALA A 23 1.79 10.93 -13.23
N ASN A 24 2.38 10.44 -14.31
CA ASN A 24 2.08 10.92 -15.66
C ASN A 24 0.72 10.38 -16.16
N VAL A 25 0.31 10.82 -17.35
CA VAL A 25 -1.00 10.46 -17.93
C VAL A 25 -1.16 8.94 -18.10
N ASP A 26 -0.13 8.25 -18.56
CA ASP A 26 -0.18 6.80 -18.80
C ASP A 26 -0.28 6.03 -17.47
N GLN A 27 0.45 6.47 -16.44
CA GLN A 27 0.38 5.91 -15.09
C GLN A 27 -1.00 6.14 -14.45
N LEU A 28 -1.59 7.32 -14.61
CA LEU A 28 -2.94 7.61 -14.14
C LEU A 28 -4.00 6.78 -14.86
N GLN A 29 -3.85 6.60 -16.18
CA GLN A 29 -4.74 5.74 -16.96
C GLN A 29 -4.62 4.28 -16.53
N ARG A 30 -3.41 3.82 -16.18
CA ARG A 30 -3.21 2.47 -15.65
C ARG A 30 -3.93 2.27 -14.31
N LEU A 31 -3.87 3.24 -13.39
CA LEU A 31 -4.61 3.17 -12.12
C LEU A 31 -6.12 3.11 -12.34
N ASP A 32 -6.65 3.86 -13.30
CA ASP A 32 -8.06 3.80 -13.70
C ASP A 32 -8.45 2.42 -14.25
N GLN A 33 -7.62 1.84 -15.13
CA GLN A 33 -7.82 0.50 -15.67
C GLN A 33 -7.77 -0.60 -14.60
N MET A 34 -6.95 -0.43 -13.56
CA MET A 34 -6.90 -1.33 -12.41
C MET A 34 -8.15 -1.22 -11.53
N GLY A 35 -8.94 -0.15 -11.65
CA GLY A 35 -10.10 0.12 -10.81
C GLY A 35 -9.73 0.68 -9.43
N MET A 36 -8.63 1.43 -9.34
CA MET A 36 -8.16 2.01 -8.08
C MET A 36 -9.13 3.04 -7.50
N PRO A 37 -9.26 3.15 -6.16
CA PRO A 37 -10.17 4.09 -5.53
C PRO A 37 -9.75 5.54 -5.82
N CYS A 38 -10.74 6.43 -5.94
CA CYS A 38 -10.52 7.79 -6.42
C CYS A 38 -9.61 8.64 -5.51
N ASP A 39 -9.54 8.34 -4.21
CA ASP A 39 -8.65 9.03 -3.27
C ASP A 39 -7.19 8.61 -3.45
N LEU A 40 -6.92 7.34 -3.77
CA LEU A 40 -5.61 6.85 -4.21
C LEU A 40 -5.22 7.50 -5.53
N VAL A 41 -6.08 7.45 -6.54
CA VAL A 41 -5.80 8.09 -7.85
C VAL A 41 -5.49 9.58 -7.68
N TYR A 42 -6.26 10.27 -6.82
CA TYR A 42 -6.00 11.66 -6.50
C TYR A 42 -4.63 11.88 -5.88
N PHE A 43 -4.22 11.07 -4.91
CA PHE A 43 -2.87 11.12 -4.35
C PHE A 43 -1.79 10.91 -5.43
N TYR A 44 -1.93 9.89 -6.28
CA TYR A 44 -0.96 9.59 -7.33
C TYR A 44 -0.86 10.72 -8.38
N SER A 45 -1.94 11.46 -8.61
CA SER A 45 -1.91 12.67 -9.46
C SER A 45 -1.08 13.82 -8.88
N LYS A 46 -0.68 13.73 -7.60
CA LYS A 46 0.14 14.72 -6.88
C LYS A 46 1.52 14.20 -6.49
N ALA A 47 1.67 12.89 -6.29
CA ALA A 47 2.92 12.22 -6.01
C ALA A 47 2.82 10.75 -6.41
N ASN A 48 3.69 10.27 -7.30
CA ASN A 48 3.69 8.88 -7.78
C ASN A 48 4.28 7.89 -6.75
N GLY A 49 3.79 7.92 -5.51
CA GLY A 49 4.39 7.22 -4.39
C GLY A 49 5.21 8.14 -3.48
N ALA A 50 5.75 7.54 -2.43
CA ALA A 50 6.46 8.25 -1.38
C ALA A 50 7.30 7.29 -0.54
N MET A 51 8.33 7.81 0.10
CA MET A 51 9.06 7.13 1.18
C MET A 51 8.81 7.86 2.49
N LEU A 52 8.32 7.13 3.49
CA LEU A 52 7.92 7.67 4.78
C LEU A 52 8.85 7.21 5.91
N HIS A 53 9.03 8.08 6.90
CA HIS A 53 9.81 7.84 8.11
C HIS A 53 11.22 7.31 7.88
N ARG A 54 12.09 8.15 7.29
CA ARG A 54 13.51 7.86 7.12
C ARG A 54 14.17 7.47 8.45
N THR A 55 15.03 6.47 8.43
CA THR A 55 15.95 6.12 9.52
C THR A 55 17.37 5.95 8.96
N GLU A 56 18.36 6.47 9.68
CA GLU A 56 19.76 6.50 9.21
C GLU A 56 20.63 5.39 9.85
N ASN A 57 20.04 4.46 10.63
CA ASN A 57 20.79 3.69 11.62
C ASN A 57 20.84 2.16 11.46
N GLU A 58 20.41 1.56 10.34
CA GLU A 58 20.36 0.09 10.23
C GLU A 58 21.06 -0.49 8.98
N GLY A 59 22.26 -1.04 9.17
CA GLY A 59 22.85 -2.08 8.31
C GLY A 59 23.12 -1.73 6.85
N ASP A 60 23.00 -2.73 5.96
CA ASP A 60 23.05 -2.55 4.50
C ASP A 60 21.80 -1.79 4.06
N LEU A 61 21.88 -0.46 4.11
CA LEU A 61 20.74 0.44 3.91
C LEU A 61 20.21 0.36 2.45
N PRO A 62 18.94 0.02 2.23
CA PRO A 62 18.31 0.05 0.91
C PRO A 62 18.13 1.51 0.42
N TYR A 63 17.64 1.69 -0.82
CA TYR A 63 17.19 2.96 -1.42
C TYR A 63 17.99 4.23 -1.02
N ASN A 64 19.11 4.48 -1.71
CA ASN A 64 20.00 5.63 -1.48
C ASN A 64 20.64 5.66 -0.08
N GLY A 65 20.82 4.50 0.56
CA GLY A 65 21.50 4.40 1.83
C GLY A 65 20.67 4.91 3.00
N ALA A 66 19.35 4.67 2.98
CA ALA A 66 18.48 4.89 4.13
C ALA A 66 17.35 3.85 4.18
N PHE A 67 17.00 3.42 5.38
CA PHE A 67 15.79 2.63 5.59
C PHE A 67 14.59 3.59 5.66
N TRP A 68 13.50 3.21 5.00
CA TRP A 68 12.25 3.97 5.07
C TRP A 68 11.16 3.02 5.52
N GLN A 69 10.49 3.36 6.62
CA GLN A 69 9.52 2.46 7.21
C GLN A 69 8.42 2.06 6.21
N TRP A 70 7.94 3.03 5.43
CA TRP A 70 6.90 2.80 4.42
C TRP A 70 7.37 3.28 3.06
N TYR A 71 7.44 2.37 2.09
CA TYR A 71 7.70 2.72 0.70
C TYR A 71 6.43 2.53 -0.12
N LEU A 72 5.70 3.63 -0.36
CA LEU A 72 4.53 3.64 -1.24
C LEU A 72 5.03 3.52 -2.69
N LEU A 73 4.71 2.39 -3.32
CA LEU A 73 5.24 2.02 -4.62
C LEU A 73 4.80 3.01 -5.71
N PRO A 74 5.70 3.40 -6.63
CA PRO A 74 5.30 3.99 -7.90
C PRO A 74 4.34 3.07 -8.67
N VAL A 75 3.47 3.64 -9.50
CA VAL A 75 2.52 2.86 -10.32
C VAL A 75 3.21 1.75 -11.11
N ASP A 76 4.43 2.00 -11.60
CA ASP A 76 5.15 1.04 -12.44
C ASP A 76 5.69 -0.17 -11.67
N GLU A 77 5.83 -0.06 -10.35
CA GLU A 77 6.27 -1.14 -9.47
C GLU A 77 5.10 -1.95 -8.89
N MET A 78 3.87 -1.43 -9.00
CA MET A 78 2.67 -2.14 -8.58
C MET A 78 2.46 -3.39 -9.44
N GLN A 79 2.39 -4.53 -8.77
CA GLN A 79 2.12 -5.83 -9.37
C GLN A 79 0.99 -6.49 -8.58
N SER A 80 0.17 -7.28 -9.25
CA SER A 80 -0.76 -8.14 -8.55
C SER A 80 0.01 -9.18 -7.71
N VAL A 81 -0.59 -9.67 -6.64
CA VAL A 81 -0.06 -10.76 -5.82
C VAL A 81 0.13 -12.04 -6.65
N LEU A 82 -0.70 -12.23 -7.67
CA LEU A 82 -0.53 -13.31 -8.62
C LEU A 82 0.76 -13.15 -9.46
N GLU A 83 1.01 -11.95 -9.99
CA GLU A 83 2.20 -11.64 -10.80
C GLU A 83 3.50 -11.63 -9.99
N SER A 84 3.45 -11.32 -8.69
CA SER A 84 4.63 -11.32 -7.81
C SER A 84 5.16 -12.73 -7.51
N GLY A 85 4.40 -13.78 -7.85
CA GLY A 85 4.77 -15.18 -7.61
C GLY A 85 4.50 -15.67 -6.18
N TRP A 86 3.80 -14.89 -5.37
CA TRP A 86 3.51 -15.22 -3.97
C TRP A 86 2.26 -16.08 -3.79
N SER A 87 1.38 -16.09 -4.80
CA SER A 87 0.22 -16.95 -4.79
C SER A 87 0.58 -18.39 -5.13
N HIS A 88 0.19 -19.32 -4.26
CA HIS A 88 0.19 -20.74 -4.60
C HIS A 88 -1.08 -21.11 -5.38
N THR A 89 -0.96 -21.98 -6.39
CA THR A 89 -2.10 -22.40 -7.24
C THR A 89 -3.15 -23.20 -6.49
N ASN A 90 -2.79 -23.83 -5.36
CA ASN A 90 -3.70 -24.56 -4.48
C ASN A 90 -4.28 -23.68 -3.35
N SER A 91 -3.95 -22.40 -3.31
CA SER A 91 -4.49 -21.48 -2.31
C SER A 91 -6.00 -21.28 -2.53
N PRO A 92 -6.83 -21.31 -1.47
CA PRO A 92 -8.24 -20.94 -1.57
C PRO A 92 -8.44 -19.47 -1.99
N LEU A 93 -7.42 -18.62 -1.86
CA LEU A 93 -7.44 -17.22 -2.23
C LEU A 93 -6.82 -16.96 -3.62
N HIS A 94 -6.36 -18.00 -4.33
CA HIS A 94 -5.63 -17.86 -5.60
C HIS A 94 -6.36 -17.01 -6.65
N GLN A 95 -7.68 -17.16 -6.76
CA GLN A 95 -8.49 -16.38 -7.70
C GLN A 95 -8.57 -14.88 -7.32
N LEU A 96 -8.50 -14.57 -6.04
CA LEU A 96 -8.55 -13.19 -5.54
C LEU A 96 -7.21 -12.46 -5.72
N HIS A 97 -6.10 -13.19 -5.68
CA HIS A 97 -4.76 -12.62 -5.79
C HIS A 97 -4.48 -11.92 -7.13
N ALA A 98 -5.27 -12.18 -8.18
CA ALA A 98 -5.23 -11.40 -9.43
C ALA A 98 -5.76 -9.96 -9.26
N SER A 99 -6.62 -9.73 -8.26
CA SER A 99 -7.21 -8.43 -7.92
C SER A 99 -6.59 -7.81 -6.67
N TRP A 100 -5.56 -8.43 -6.10
CA TRP A 100 -4.80 -7.85 -4.99
C TRP A 100 -3.52 -7.27 -5.53
N TYR A 101 -3.24 -6.00 -5.27
CA TYR A 101 -2.04 -5.33 -5.77
C TYR A 101 -1.15 -4.90 -4.62
N ARG A 102 0.16 -5.13 -4.76
CA ARG A 102 1.15 -4.57 -3.83
C ARG A 102 1.10 -3.05 -3.94
N LEU A 103 1.01 -2.39 -2.79
CA LEU A 103 0.92 -0.93 -2.72
C LEU A 103 2.05 -0.31 -1.89
N ILE A 104 2.43 -0.95 -0.79
CA ILE A 104 3.44 -0.43 0.13
C ILE A 104 4.41 -1.52 0.48
N ASP A 105 5.70 -1.30 0.20
CA ASP A 105 6.78 -2.14 0.67
C ASP A 105 7.15 -1.73 2.10
N VAL A 106 7.15 -2.69 3.02
CA VAL A 106 7.55 -2.49 4.43
C VAL A 106 9.01 -2.89 4.68
N GLN A 107 9.78 -3.11 3.60
CA GLN A 107 11.23 -3.30 3.54
C GLN A 107 11.78 -4.54 4.28
N ASN A 108 10.94 -5.55 4.47
CA ASN A 108 11.32 -6.87 5.00
C ASN A 108 10.85 -8.02 4.09
N SER A 109 10.58 -7.74 2.80
CA SER A 109 9.92 -8.65 1.84
C SER A 109 8.43 -8.88 2.09
N ASP A 110 7.76 -8.05 2.89
CA ASP A 110 6.31 -8.02 3.02
C ASP A 110 5.73 -6.71 2.43
N TYR A 111 4.43 -6.73 2.11
CA TYR A 111 3.74 -5.56 1.58
C TYR A 111 2.39 -5.36 2.26
N LEU A 112 1.94 -4.11 2.27
CA LEU A 112 0.50 -3.85 2.31
C LEU A 112 -0.05 -3.93 0.89
N CYS A 113 -1.09 -4.74 0.73
CA CYS A 113 -1.80 -4.88 -0.54
C CYS A 113 -3.12 -4.13 -0.52
N ILE A 114 -3.61 -3.75 -1.69
CA ILE A 114 -4.99 -3.33 -1.91
C ILE A 114 -5.75 -4.47 -2.56
N ASP A 115 -6.87 -4.86 -1.96
CA ASP A 115 -7.83 -5.81 -2.49
C ASP A 115 -8.94 -5.08 -3.25
N LEU A 116 -8.99 -5.31 -4.56
CA LEU A 116 -9.95 -4.74 -5.51
C LEU A 116 -10.97 -5.78 -5.99
N SER A 117 -11.04 -6.96 -5.37
CA SER A 117 -11.99 -8.01 -5.77
C SER A 117 -13.46 -7.57 -5.67
N ILE A 118 -13.75 -6.58 -4.82
CA ILE A 118 -15.05 -5.90 -4.71
C ILE A 118 -14.85 -4.44 -5.10
N GLN A 119 -15.25 -4.08 -6.33
CA GLN A 119 -15.02 -2.74 -6.90
C GLN A 119 -15.51 -1.56 -6.04
N THR A 120 -16.55 -1.75 -5.22
CA THR A 120 -17.11 -0.68 -4.38
C THR A 120 -16.50 -0.63 -2.98
N GLU A 121 -15.64 -1.58 -2.60
CA GLU A 121 -15.11 -1.75 -1.25
C GLU A 121 -13.63 -2.12 -1.28
N ALA A 122 -12.78 -1.22 -1.76
CA ALA A 122 -11.34 -1.40 -1.65
C ALA A 122 -10.92 -1.62 -0.19
N ARG A 123 -10.18 -2.69 0.06
CA ARG A 123 -9.66 -3.04 1.39
C ARG A 123 -8.14 -3.04 1.35
N PHE A 124 -7.53 -2.47 2.36
CA PHE A 124 -6.07 -2.48 2.48
C PHE A 124 -5.71 -3.58 3.45
N LEU A 125 -4.87 -4.51 3.00
CA LEU A 125 -4.54 -5.75 3.68
C LEU A 125 -3.09 -5.73 4.14
N ASP A 126 -2.84 -6.21 5.35
CA ASP A 126 -1.51 -6.65 5.75
C ASP A 126 -1.23 -8.03 5.17
N THR A 127 -0.22 -8.15 4.31
CA THR A 127 0.07 -9.39 3.59
C THR A 127 1.52 -9.80 3.80
N PHE A 128 1.69 -10.91 4.53
CA PHE A 128 2.97 -11.59 4.69
C PHE A 128 3.12 -12.67 3.64
N HIS A 129 4.27 -12.72 2.96
CA HIS A 129 4.51 -13.71 1.91
C HIS A 129 4.39 -15.17 2.40
N GLU A 130 4.58 -15.41 3.71
CA GLU A 130 4.44 -16.74 4.32
C GLU A 130 2.98 -17.14 4.58
N THR A 131 2.09 -16.18 4.86
CA THR A 131 0.73 -16.47 5.32
C THR A 131 -0.37 -15.98 4.39
N LEU A 132 -0.03 -15.25 3.30
CA LEU A 132 -1.04 -14.67 2.41
C LEU A 132 -2.02 -15.70 1.82
N ASN A 133 -1.58 -16.95 1.67
CA ASN A 133 -2.36 -18.03 1.08
C ASN A 133 -3.36 -18.65 2.07
N ASN A 134 -3.33 -18.24 3.34
CA ASN A 134 -4.18 -18.76 4.40
C ASN A 134 -5.38 -17.83 4.63
N VAL A 135 -6.58 -18.40 4.55
CA VAL A 135 -7.83 -17.74 4.95
C VAL A 135 -7.71 -17.27 6.39
N GLY A 136 -8.08 -16.02 6.64
CA GLY A 136 -8.05 -15.35 7.94
C GLY A 136 -6.75 -14.61 8.26
N TYR A 137 -5.64 -14.89 7.58
CA TYR A 137 -4.33 -14.33 7.95
C TYR A 137 -4.04 -12.93 7.37
N ASN A 138 -4.82 -12.49 6.38
CA ASN A 138 -4.65 -11.18 5.73
C ASN A 138 -5.52 -10.13 6.43
N GLN A 139 -4.98 -9.42 7.42
CA GLN A 139 -5.75 -8.48 8.24
C GLN A 139 -6.14 -7.23 7.44
N ILE A 140 -7.39 -6.76 7.54
CA ILE A 140 -7.80 -5.49 6.92
C ILE A 140 -7.33 -4.33 7.78
N VAL A 141 -6.33 -3.56 7.34
CA VAL A 141 -5.72 -2.46 8.12
C VAL A 141 -6.38 -1.10 7.89
N ALA A 142 -7.07 -0.92 6.75
CA ALA A 142 -7.85 0.26 6.42
C ALA A 142 -8.93 -0.04 5.37
N LYS A 143 -9.97 0.80 5.32
CA LYS A 143 -11.09 0.68 4.36
C LYS A 143 -11.11 1.81 3.32
N SER A 144 -10.12 2.69 3.35
CA SER A 144 -9.90 3.74 2.34
C SER A 144 -8.42 4.10 2.29
N PHE A 145 -7.96 4.62 1.15
CA PHE A 145 -6.57 5.03 1.02
C PHE A 145 -6.27 6.23 1.94
N THR A 146 -7.23 7.15 2.07
CA THR A 146 -7.12 8.29 2.99
C THR A 146 -6.88 7.83 4.43
N GLU A 147 -7.66 6.86 4.93
CA GLU A 147 -7.49 6.30 6.28
C GLU A 147 -6.12 5.63 6.44
N LEU A 148 -5.71 4.83 5.44
CA LEU A 148 -4.39 4.20 5.45
C LEU A 148 -3.28 5.24 5.54
N LEU A 149 -3.32 6.26 4.68
CA LEU A 149 -2.30 7.31 4.63
C LEU A 149 -2.24 8.14 5.91
N GLU A 150 -3.38 8.46 6.53
CA GLU A 150 -3.42 9.13 7.85
C GLU A 150 -2.61 8.35 8.90
N LYS A 151 -2.81 7.03 8.97
CA LYS A 151 -2.13 6.17 9.95
C LYS A 151 -0.65 6.01 9.64
N LEU A 152 -0.28 5.83 8.38
CA LEU A 152 1.12 5.71 7.94
C LEU A 152 1.91 6.99 8.18
N VAL A 153 1.33 8.17 7.90
CA VAL A 153 2.00 9.45 8.16
C VAL A 153 2.16 9.70 9.65
N ALA A 154 1.20 9.27 10.48
CA ALA A 154 1.23 9.50 11.92
C ALA A 154 2.21 8.59 12.68
N SER A 155 2.60 7.44 12.13
CA SER A 155 3.33 6.41 12.89
C SER A 155 4.37 5.66 12.08
N LYS A 156 5.51 5.35 12.72
CA LYS A 156 6.49 4.36 12.25
C LYS A 156 6.12 2.94 12.67
N GLU A 157 5.26 2.81 13.69
CA GLU A 157 4.84 1.53 14.21
C GLU A 157 3.76 0.91 13.33
N THR A 158 3.77 -0.42 13.28
CA THR A 158 2.75 -1.28 12.69
C THR A 158 1.43 -1.15 13.49
N PHE A 159 0.69 -0.07 13.23
CA PHE A 159 -0.49 0.35 14.02
C PHE A 159 -1.63 -0.68 14.05
N TRP A 160 -1.65 -1.63 13.10
CA TRP A 160 -2.65 -2.69 13.02
C TRP A 160 -2.37 -3.87 13.96
N LEU A 161 -1.16 -3.94 14.56
CA LEU A 161 -0.86 -4.88 15.64
C LEU A 161 -1.48 -4.47 16.99
N SER A 162 -1.90 -3.21 17.14
CA SER A 162 -2.39 -2.66 18.42
C SER A 162 -3.90 -2.42 18.47
N GLY A 163 -4.67 -2.76 17.42
CA GLY A 163 -6.09 -2.39 17.30
C GLY A 163 -7.00 -3.40 16.61
N GLU A 164 -8.32 -3.12 16.69
CA GLU A 164 -9.52 -3.92 16.36
C GLU A 164 -9.70 -4.36 14.89
N THR A 165 -8.65 -4.39 14.07
CA THR A 165 -8.74 -4.74 12.65
C THR A 165 -8.86 -6.25 12.45
N GLY A 166 -9.89 -6.68 11.72
CA GLY A 166 -10.36 -8.07 11.68
C GLY A 166 -9.51 -9.02 10.82
N TYR A 167 -9.73 -10.32 11.04
CA TYR A 167 -9.30 -11.37 10.10
C TYR A 167 -9.92 -11.08 8.72
N GLY A 168 -9.13 -11.18 7.65
CA GLY A 168 -9.59 -10.89 6.29
C GLY A 168 -10.69 -11.81 5.79
N TYR A 169 -10.41 -12.57 4.73
CA TYR A 169 -11.34 -13.59 4.27
C TYR A 169 -11.50 -14.64 5.37
N VAL A 170 -12.71 -14.88 5.86
CA VAL A 170 -13.09 -15.96 6.81
C VAL A 170 -14.09 -16.89 6.14
#